data_AF-A0A7J3M3I9-F1
#
_entry.id   AF-A0A7J3M3I9-F1
#
_cell.length_a   1.000
_cell.length_b   1.000
_cell.length_c   1.000
_cell.angle_alpha   90.00
_cell.angle_beta   90.00
_cell.angle_gamma   90.00
#
_symmetry.space_group_name_H-M   'P 1'
#
loop_
_entity.id
_entity.type
_entity.pdbx_description
1 polymer ?
#
loop_
_entity_poly.entity_id
_entity_poly.type
_entity_poly.pdbx_seq_one_letter_code
_entity_poly.pdbx_strand_id
1 'polypeptide(L)'
;MGKSIVLVGKRNEKIVEEVTKDLEIDVFFFGIETNLDTFLEMLEGYETLIFVASLGSWEGEAVLEIAKRCKAKATFFCVTRGGTIEEIITSRSQADKILTVFPEFRGAIISEEIPFGAKVEALKLLLD
;
A
#
# COMPACT_ATOMS: atom_id res chain seq x y z
N MET A 1 9.32 6.31 -16.98
CA MET A 1 8.02 6.55 -16.34
C MET A 1 8.26 6.54 -14.84
N GLY A 2 7.65 7.49 -14.11
CA GLY A 2 7.97 7.80 -12.72
C GLY A 2 7.39 6.82 -11.69
N LYS A 3 7.38 7.26 -10.43
CA LYS A 3 6.69 6.59 -9.31
C LYS A 3 5.17 6.70 -9.51
N SER A 4 4.42 5.68 -9.07
CA SER A 4 2.95 5.72 -9.00
C SER A 4 2.43 5.10 -7.71
N ILE A 5 1.20 5.43 -7.33
CA ILE A 5 0.55 4.89 -6.14
C ILE A 5 -0.44 3.80 -6.53
N VAL A 6 -0.42 2.70 -5.78
CA VAL A 6 -1.45 1.66 -5.82
C VAL A 6 -2.19 1.68 -4.49
N LEU A 7 -3.39 2.24 -4.47
CA LEU A 7 -4.30 2.24 -3.33
C LEU A 7 -5.12 0.95 -3.33
N VAL A 8 -4.93 0.10 -2.31
CA VAL A 8 -5.64 -1.16 -2.13
C VAL A 8 -6.74 -0.97 -1.09
N GLY A 9 -8.00 -1.01 -1.54
CA GLY A 9 -9.16 -0.69 -0.71
C GLY A 9 -9.29 0.81 -0.40
N LYS A 10 -10.40 1.20 0.25
CA LYS A 10 -10.76 2.62 0.44
C LYS A 10 -10.33 3.21 1.78
N ARG A 11 -9.81 2.40 2.71
CA ARG A 11 -9.54 2.85 4.08
C ARG A 11 -8.52 3.98 4.16
N ASN A 12 -7.54 3.98 3.26
CA ASN A 12 -6.47 4.98 3.21
C ASN A 12 -6.66 6.03 2.10
N GLU A 13 -7.84 6.06 1.46
CA GLU A 13 -8.15 6.97 0.35
C GLU A 13 -7.88 8.44 0.71
N LYS A 14 -8.36 8.90 1.88
CA LYS A 14 -8.12 10.27 2.35
C LYS A 14 -6.65 10.63 2.53
N ILE A 15 -5.81 9.66 2.92
CA ILE A 15 -4.36 9.89 3.06
C ILE A 15 -3.76 10.10 1.67
N VAL A 16 -4.14 9.24 0.72
CA VAL A 16 -3.67 9.35 -0.68
C VAL A 16 -4.14 10.66 -1.30
N GLU A 17 -5.43 10.99 -1.21
CA GLU A 17 -6.00 12.25 -1.72
C GLU A 17 -5.25 13.48 -1.19
N GLU A 18 -5.01 13.55 0.13
CA GLU A 18 -4.31 14.67 0.75
C GLU A 18 -2.87 14.81 0.27
N VAL A 19 -2.21 13.68 -0.01
CA VAL A 19 -0.81 13.66 -0.48
C VAL A 19 -0.70 13.97 -1.97
N THR A 20 -1.64 13.50 -2.79
CA THR A 20 -1.56 13.62 -4.25
C THR A 20 -2.25 14.85 -4.81
N LYS A 21 -2.98 15.62 -4.00
CA LYS A 21 -3.76 16.78 -4.47
C LYS A 21 -2.96 17.80 -5.31
N ASP A 22 -1.66 17.94 -5.03
CA ASP A 22 -0.76 18.90 -5.69
C ASP A 22 0.38 18.20 -6.47
N LEU A 23 0.29 16.87 -6.67
CA LEU A 23 1.32 16.08 -7.34
C LEU A 23 0.82 15.55 -8.69
N GLU A 24 1.66 15.64 -9.71
CA GLU A 24 1.46 14.94 -10.98
C GLU A 24 1.91 13.47 -10.83
N ILE A 25 1.08 12.66 -10.16
CA ILE A 25 1.32 11.23 -9.96
C ILE A 25 0.06 10.40 -10.27
N ASP A 26 0.27 9.27 -10.95
CA ASP A 26 -0.81 8.33 -11.23
C ASP A 26 -1.19 7.56 -9.95
N VAL A 27 -2.50 7.51 -9.69
CA VAL A 27 -3.09 6.75 -8.58
C VAL A 27 -3.99 5.67 -9.13
N PHE A 28 -3.61 4.41 -8.86
CA PHE A 28 -4.38 3.22 -9.24
C PHE A 28 -5.15 2.70 -8.04
N PHE A 29 -6.42 2.36 -8.24
CA PHE A 29 -7.26 1.79 -7.19
C PHE A 29 -7.50 0.30 -7.43
N PHE A 30 -7.21 -0.53 -6.43
CA PHE A 30 -7.54 -1.94 -6.39
C PHE A 30 -8.63 -2.21 -5.34
N GLY A 31 -9.83 -2.55 -5.80
CA GLY A 31 -10.97 -2.93 -4.96
C GLY A 31 -11.21 -4.44 -4.93
N ILE A 32 -12.14 -4.88 -4.07
CA ILE A 32 -12.55 -6.30 -3.96
C ILE A 32 -13.02 -6.88 -5.30
N GLU A 33 -13.68 -6.07 -6.12
CA GLU A 33 -14.24 -6.49 -7.41
C GLU A 33 -13.25 -6.28 -8.57
N THR A 34 -12.06 -5.74 -8.31
CA THR A 34 -11.06 -5.50 -9.36
C THR A 34 -10.46 -6.82 -9.82
N ASN A 35 -10.48 -7.07 -11.13
CA ASN A 35 -9.79 -8.21 -11.71
C ASN A 35 -8.27 -8.00 -11.61
N LEU A 36 -7.59 -8.94 -10.94
CA LEU A 36 -6.16 -8.85 -10.69
C LEU A 36 -5.31 -8.86 -11.96
N ASP A 37 -5.62 -9.72 -12.93
CA ASP A 37 -4.79 -9.86 -14.13
C ASP A 37 -4.86 -8.60 -14.99
N THR A 38 -6.07 -8.08 -15.22
CA THR A 38 -6.27 -6.80 -15.93
C THR A 38 -5.61 -5.64 -15.18
N PHE A 39 -5.66 -5.65 -13.85
CA PHE A 39 -5.01 -4.61 -13.05
C PHE A 39 -3.48 -4.66 -13.17
N LEU A 40 -2.88 -5.86 -13.16
CA LEU A 40 -1.44 -6.02 -13.33
C LEU A 40 -0.95 -5.55 -14.71
N GLU A 41 -1.73 -5.76 -15.77
CA GLU A 41 -1.43 -5.25 -17.11
C GLU A 41 -1.34 -3.71 -17.13
N MET A 42 -2.24 -3.02 -16.42
CA MET A 42 -2.22 -1.55 -16.30
C MET A 42 -0.94 -1.03 -15.62
N LEU A 43 -0.29 -1.85 -14.79
CA LEU A 43 0.88 -1.47 -14.02
C LEU A 43 2.22 -1.72 -14.75
N GLU A 44 2.23 -2.43 -15.89
CA GLU A 44 3.48 -2.87 -16.53
C GLU A 44 4.41 -1.74 -17.01
N GLY A 45 3.89 -0.51 -17.16
CA GLY A 45 4.68 0.66 -17.59
C GLY A 45 5.45 1.38 -16.48
N TYR A 46 5.25 1.03 -15.21
CA TYR A 46 5.79 1.79 -14.07
C TYR A 46 7.07 1.17 -13.50
N GLU A 47 8.06 2.00 -13.18
CA GLU A 47 9.32 1.51 -12.60
C GLU A 47 9.16 1.23 -11.09
N THR A 48 8.43 2.10 -10.40
CA THR A 48 8.24 2.02 -8.94
C THR A 48 6.77 2.20 -8.60
N LEU A 49 6.25 1.30 -7.77
CA LEU A 49 4.89 1.34 -7.25
C LEU A 49 4.92 1.50 -5.73
N ILE A 50 4.19 2.50 -5.23
CA ILE A 50 3.98 2.72 -3.80
C ILE A 50 2.62 2.15 -3.44
N PHE A 51 2.63 1.02 -2.76
CA PHE A 51 1.45 0.29 -2.33
C PHE A 51 0.91 0.84 -1.02
N VAL A 52 -0.31 1.36 -1.04
CA VAL A 52 -1.02 1.90 0.12
C VAL A 52 -2.14 0.95 0.51
N ALA A 53 -2.08 0.33 1.70
CA ALA A 53 -3.04 -0.71 2.11
C ALA A 53 -3.22 -0.80 3.63
N SER A 54 -4.36 -1.33 4.09
CA SER A 54 -4.56 -1.67 5.51
C SER A 54 -4.28 -3.14 5.80
N LEU A 55 -3.31 -3.40 6.68
CA LEU A 55 -3.05 -4.75 7.20
C LEU A 55 -4.09 -5.13 8.25
N GLY A 56 -4.28 -6.43 8.49
CA GLY A 56 -5.37 -6.94 9.32
C GLY A 56 -6.70 -7.03 8.56
N SER A 57 -6.64 -7.10 7.22
CA SER A 57 -7.80 -7.21 6.34
C SER A 57 -7.45 -7.91 5.01
N TRP A 58 -8.43 -8.02 4.12
CA TRP A 58 -8.22 -8.52 2.75
C TRP A 58 -7.25 -7.65 1.95
N GLU A 59 -7.17 -6.34 2.24
CA GLU A 59 -6.25 -5.40 1.58
C GLU A 59 -4.79 -5.83 1.77
N GLY A 60 -4.45 -6.38 2.95
CA GLY A 60 -3.11 -6.88 3.25
C GLY A 60 -2.71 -8.16 2.50
N GLU A 61 -3.67 -9.03 2.16
CA GLU A 61 -3.37 -10.17 1.28
C GLU A 61 -3.31 -9.72 -0.19
N ALA A 62 -4.19 -8.81 -0.61
CA ALA A 62 -4.19 -8.27 -1.96
C ALA A 62 -2.90 -7.51 -2.29
N VAL A 63 -2.39 -6.67 -1.37
CA VAL A 63 -1.14 -5.94 -1.59
C VAL A 63 0.06 -6.86 -1.77
N LEU A 64 0.12 -7.96 -0.99
CA LEU A 64 1.16 -8.97 -1.13
C LEU A 64 1.10 -9.64 -2.51
N GLU A 65 -0.10 -9.99 -2.97
CA GLU A 65 -0.30 -10.67 -4.24
C GLU A 65 0.05 -9.76 -5.42
N ILE A 66 -0.42 -8.50 -5.41
CA ILE A 66 -0.12 -7.53 -6.47
C ILE A 66 1.38 -7.24 -6.51
N ALA A 67 2.00 -6.95 -5.36
CA ALA A 67 3.42 -6.61 -5.29
C ALA A 67 4.34 -7.77 -5.71
N LYS A 68 3.94 -9.02 -5.45
CA LYS A 68 4.71 -10.21 -5.89
C LYS A 68 4.68 -10.40 -7.40
N ARG A 69 3.56 -10.04 -8.03
CA ARG A 69 3.31 -10.32 -9.45
C ARG A 69 3.63 -9.13 -10.35
N CYS A 70 3.70 -7.92 -9.80
CA CYS A 70 4.14 -6.76 -10.55
C CYS A 70 5.64 -6.83 -10.84
N LYS A 71 6.06 -6.29 -12.00
CA LYS A 71 7.48 -6.22 -12.39
C LYS A 71 8.19 -4.98 -11.82
N ALA A 72 7.44 -4.06 -11.22
CA ALA A 72 7.94 -2.81 -10.68
C ALA A 72 8.61 -3.00 -9.31
N LYS A 73 9.47 -2.05 -8.93
CA LYS A 73 9.99 -1.95 -7.56
C LYS A 73 8.85 -1.61 -6.61
N ALA A 74 8.62 -2.46 -5.62
CA ALA A 74 7.58 -2.24 -4.61
C ALA A 74 8.11 -1.39 -3.45
N THR A 75 7.39 -0.31 -3.13
CA THR A 75 7.51 0.45 -1.89
C THR A 75 6.18 0.33 -1.14
N PHE A 76 6.20 0.15 0.18
CA PHE A 76 4.99 -0.13 0.95
C PHE A 76 4.67 1.03 1.91
N PHE A 77 3.43 1.47 1.93
CA PHE A 77 2.88 2.32 2.97
C PHE A 77 1.66 1.61 3.54
N CYS A 78 1.88 0.84 4.60
CA CYS A 78 0.86 -0.01 5.17
C CYS A 78 0.43 0.48 6.54
N VAL A 79 -0.88 0.53 6.77
CA VAL A 79 -1.46 0.90 8.07
C VAL A 79 -2.00 -0.37 8.75
N THR A 80 -1.50 -0.70 9.94
CA THR A 80 -1.93 -1.90 10.68
C THR A 80 -3.21 -1.63 11.46
N ARG A 81 -4.20 -2.51 11.31
CA ARG A 81 -5.40 -2.52 12.15
C ARG A 81 -5.12 -3.12 13.52
N GLY A 82 -5.82 -2.62 14.52
CA GLY A 82 -5.64 -2.95 15.93
C GLY A 82 -6.94 -2.93 16.75
N GLY A 83 -8.11 -2.83 16.12
CA GLY A 83 -9.40 -2.75 16.81
C GLY A 83 -9.79 -4.03 17.56
N THR A 84 -9.26 -5.19 17.15
CA THR A 84 -9.41 -6.48 17.85
C THR A 84 -8.11 -7.26 17.91
N ILE A 85 -8.03 -8.28 18.77
CA ILE A 85 -6.86 -9.18 18.87
C ILE A 85 -6.62 -9.90 17.54
N GLU A 86 -7.68 -10.34 16.87
CA GLU A 86 -7.61 -11.00 15.56
C GLU A 86 -7.02 -10.06 14.49
N GLU A 87 -7.40 -8.79 14.51
CA GLU A 87 -6.84 -7.77 13.61
C GLU A 87 -5.36 -7.54 13.91
N ILE A 88 -4.96 -7.46 15.17
CA ILE A 88 -3.55 -7.29 15.57
C ILE A 88 -2.71 -8.49 15.08
N ILE A 89 -3.17 -9.72 15.34
CA ILE A 89 -2.48 -10.95 14.93
C ILE A 89 -2.37 -11.00 13.41
N THR A 90 -3.45 -10.67 12.70
CA THR A 90 -3.48 -10.71 11.24
C THR A 90 -2.58 -9.63 10.64
N SER A 91 -2.64 -8.40 11.16
CA SER A 91 -1.77 -7.29 10.78
C SER A 91 -0.30 -7.65 10.93
N ARG A 92 0.07 -8.24 12.08
CA ARG A 92 1.43 -8.70 12.35
C ARG A 92 1.85 -9.78 11.35
N SER A 93 1.03 -10.80 11.16
CA SER A 93 1.31 -11.90 10.22
C SER A 93 1.53 -11.37 8.79
N GLN A 94 0.71 -10.42 8.34
CA GLN A 94 0.86 -9.79 7.03
C GLN A 94 2.12 -8.93 6.94
N ALA A 95 2.45 -8.15 7.98
CA ALA A 95 3.69 -7.40 8.02
C ALA A 95 4.92 -8.32 7.96
N ASP A 96 4.93 -9.41 8.73
CA ASP A 96 6.00 -10.41 8.72
C ASP A 96 6.14 -11.05 7.32
N LYS A 97 5.02 -11.36 6.65
CA LYS A 97 5.01 -11.85 5.26
C LYS A 97 5.63 -10.83 4.30
N ILE A 98 5.29 -9.54 4.41
CA ILE A 98 5.86 -8.49 3.56
C ILE A 98 7.39 -8.46 3.74
N LEU A 99 7.87 -8.40 4.97
CA LEU A 99 9.31 -8.33 5.27
C LEU A 99 10.06 -9.60 4.84
N THR A 100 9.40 -10.76 4.87
CA THR A 100 9.99 -12.04 4.43
C THR A 100 10.07 -12.13 2.91
N VAL A 101 9.02 -11.71 2.20
CA VAL A 101 8.92 -11.81 0.73
C VAL A 101 9.75 -10.72 0.05
N PHE A 102 9.82 -9.53 0.65
CA PHE A 102 10.53 -8.37 0.13
C PHE A 102 11.69 -8.02 1.06
N PRO A 103 12.82 -8.75 0.99
CA PRO A 103 13.95 -8.57 1.91
C PRO A 103 14.65 -7.21 1.73
N GLU A 104 14.55 -6.60 0.55
CA GLU A 104 14.91 -5.21 0.31
C GLU A 104 13.74 -4.26 0.61
N PHE A 105 13.03 -4.50 1.70
CA PHE A 105 11.84 -3.74 2.08
C PHE A 105 12.12 -2.23 2.02
N ARG A 106 11.29 -1.51 1.27
CA ARG A 106 11.25 -0.05 1.21
C ARG A 106 9.86 0.39 1.61
N GLY A 107 9.75 1.31 2.56
CA GLY A 107 8.45 1.79 3.00
C GLY A 107 8.30 2.01 4.49
N ALA A 108 7.04 2.09 4.91
CA ALA A 108 6.62 2.22 6.29
C ALA A 108 5.44 1.29 6.56
N ILE A 109 5.50 0.56 7.68
CA ILE A 109 4.37 -0.16 8.27
C ILE A 109 4.07 0.52 9.61
N ILE A 110 2.92 1.17 9.72
CA ILE A 110 2.59 2.06 10.85
C ILE A 110 1.24 1.70 11.48
N SER A 111 1.07 2.02 12.75
CA SER A 111 -0.20 1.81 13.45
C SER A 111 -1.30 2.74 12.94
N GLU A 112 -2.55 2.24 12.88
CA GLU A 112 -3.71 3.08 12.58
C GLU A 112 -3.92 4.20 13.60
N GLU A 113 -3.43 4.02 14.83
CA GLU A 113 -3.47 4.99 15.93
C GLU A 113 -2.56 6.20 15.71
N ILE A 114 -1.61 6.13 14.75
CA ILE A 114 -0.78 7.27 14.39
C ILE A 114 -1.69 8.40 13.86
N PRO A 115 -1.51 9.66 14.31
CA PRO A 115 -2.33 10.78 13.86
C PRO A 115 -2.32 10.95 12.34
N PHE A 116 -3.47 11.33 11.77
CA PHE A 116 -3.64 11.50 10.32
C PHE A 116 -2.52 12.32 9.66
N GLY A 117 -2.17 13.48 10.23
CA GLY A 117 -1.11 14.32 9.68
C GLY A 117 0.26 13.63 9.63
N ALA A 118 0.60 12.83 10.64
CA ALA A 118 1.84 12.06 10.63
C ALA A 118 1.84 10.95 9.57
N LYS A 119 0.67 10.35 9.28
CA LYS A 119 0.50 9.39 8.19
C LYS A 119 0.69 10.03 6.82
N VAL A 120 0.14 11.23 6.63
CA VAL A 120 0.33 12.04 5.41
C VAL A 120 1.79 12.37 5.17
N GLU A 121 2.50 12.88 6.19
CA GLU A 121 3.92 13.22 6.07
C GLU A 121 4.79 11.98 5.81
N ALA A 122 4.47 10.85 6.45
CA ALA A 122 5.18 9.59 6.19
C ALA A 122 5.02 9.12 4.73
N LEU A 123 3.83 9.25 4.14
CA LEU A 123 3.63 8.90 2.73
C LEU A 123 4.33 9.89 1.78
N LYS A 124 4.32 11.20 2.08
CA LYS A 124 5.08 12.20 1.30
C LYS A 124 6.56 11.87 1.21
N LEU A 125 7.19 11.48 2.33
CA LEU A 125 8.60 11.11 2.37
C LEU A 125 8.94 9.89 1.51
N LEU A 126 7.98 9.02 1.19
CA LEU A 126 8.18 7.89 0.28
C LEU A 126 8.05 8.30 -1.19
N LEU A 127 7.35 9.40 -1.45
CA LEU A 127 7.14 9.95 -2.80
C LEU A 127 8.28 10.85 -3.25
N ASP A 128 8.94 11.54 -2.32
CA ASP A 128 10.21 12.25 -2.54
C ASP A 128 11.33 11.28 -2.98
#